data_AF-A0A2D4K198-F1
#
_entry.id   AF-A0A2D4K198-F1
#
_cell.length_a   1.000
_cell.length_b   1.000
_cell.length_c   1.000
_cell.angle_alpha   90.00
_cell.angle_beta   90.00
_cell.angle_gamma   90.00
#
_symmetry.space_group_name_H-M   'P 1'
#
loop_
_entity.id
_entity.type
_entity.pdbx_description
1 polymer ?
#
loop_
_entity_poly.entity_id
_entity_poly.type
_entity_poly.pdbx_seq_one_letter_code
_entity_poly.pdbx_strand_id
1 'polypeptide(L)'
;SVEFLDNEDALNRNIRTKRENHPVHNRGEYSVCDSISVWVANKTIATDIKGKPVTVMVDVNLNNHVYKQYFFETKCRNPNPVPSGCRGIDSSHWNSYCTT
;
A
#
# COMPACT_ATOMS: atom_id res chain seq x y z
N SER A 1 20.45 20.81 43.21
CA SER A 1 20.23 22.25 43.44
C SER A 1 19.35 22.78 42.33
N VAL A 2 18.23 23.35 42.73
CA VAL A 2 17.16 23.87 41.86
C VAL A 2 17.52 25.31 41.54
N GLU A 3 17.64 25.67 40.27
CA GLU A 3 17.68 27.07 39.85
C GLU A 3 16.37 27.38 39.12
N PHE A 4 15.52 28.10 39.85
CA PHE A 4 14.32 28.74 39.36
C PHE A 4 14.75 30.01 38.61
N LEU A 5 14.39 30.11 37.34
CA LEU A 5 14.32 31.40 36.65
C LEU A 5 12.85 31.80 36.62
N ASP A 6 12.53 32.79 37.44
CA ASP A 6 11.21 33.37 37.59
C ASP A 6 10.75 34.05 36.30
N ASN A 7 9.60 33.58 35.81
CA ASN A 7 8.38 34.36 35.59
C ASN A 7 8.53 35.79 35.03
N GLU A 8 8.41 35.93 33.70
CA GLU A 8 7.83 37.13 33.11
C GLU A 8 7.33 36.92 31.65
N ASP A 9 6.56 35.85 31.40
CA ASP A 9 5.81 35.76 30.12
C ASP A 9 4.48 34.98 30.22
N ALA A 10 3.95 34.86 31.45
CA ALA A 10 2.71 34.13 31.75
C ALA A 10 1.42 34.90 31.38
N LEU A 11 1.42 35.72 30.32
CA LEU A 11 0.26 36.53 29.93
C LEU A 11 -0.19 36.46 28.46
N ASN A 12 0.42 35.65 27.59
CA ASN A 12 -0.15 35.36 26.26
C ASN A 12 -0.80 33.97 26.20
N ARG A 13 -2.02 33.86 26.74
CA ARG A 13 -2.87 32.64 26.75
C ARG A 13 -3.46 32.26 25.38
N ASN A 14 -2.76 32.51 24.27
CA ASN A 14 -3.18 32.10 22.92
C ASN A 14 -2.06 31.38 22.14
N ILE A 15 -1.13 30.69 22.82
CA ILE A 15 -0.12 29.89 22.12
C ILE A 15 -0.81 28.65 21.55
N ARG A 16 -1.22 28.74 20.28
CA ARG A 16 -1.57 27.57 19.48
C ARG A 16 -0.27 26.79 19.27
N THR A 17 -0.06 25.75 20.06
CA THR A 17 1.03 24.80 19.82
C THR A 17 0.91 24.29 18.39
N LYS A 18 1.91 24.56 17.56
CA LYS A 18 2.00 23.99 16.23
C LYS A 18 1.99 22.47 16.42
N ARG A 19 1.04 21.77 15.80
CA ARG A 19 1.10 20.30 15.76
C ARG A 19 2.37 19.96 14.99
N GLU A 20 3.37 19.48 15.70
CA GLU A 20 4.53 18.82 15.08
C GLU A 20 3.99 17.67 14.24
N ASN A 21 4.46 17.54 12.99
CA ASN A 21 4.11 16.39 12.17
C ASN A 21 4.60 15.15 12.91
N HIS A 22 3.68 14.29 13.33
CA HIS A 22 4.04 13.09 14.09
C HIS A 22 5.07 12.29 13.25
N PRO A 23 6.23 11.90 13.81
CA PRO A 23 7.29 11.21 13.05
C PRO A 23 6.86 9.88 12.40
N VAL A 24 5.63 9.44 12.68
CA VAL A 24 5.02 8.17 12.30
C VAL A 24 4.40 8.22 10.92
N HIS A 25 4.16 9.40 10.32
CA HIS A 25 3.45 9.50 9.04
C HIS A 25 4.06 8.67 7.90
N ASN A 26 5.37 8.40 7.90
CA ASN A 26 5.96 7.57 6.83
C ASN A 26 6.41 6.17 7.31
N ARG A 27 6.31 5.86 8.61
CA ARG A 27 6.83 4.61 9.22
C ARG A 27 5.76 3.75 9.90
N GLY A 28 4.51 4.21 9.96
CA GLY A 28 3.38 3.47 10.58
C GLY A 28 2.12 3.36 9.71
N GLU A 29 2.17 3.82 8.46
CA GLU A 29 1.04 3.68 7.54
C GLU A 29 1.02 2.27 6.95
N TYR A 30 0.04 1.48 7.36
CA TYR A 30 -0.24 0.17 6.78
C TYR A 30 -1.41 0.30 5.82
N SER A 31 -1.31 -0.36 4.67
CA SER A 31 -2.44 -0.46 3.76
C SER A 31 -3.60 -1.22 4.41
N VAL A 32 -4.82 -0.91 3.95
CA VAL A 32 -6.06 -1.59 4.35
C VAL A 32 -6.00 -3.08 3.98
N CYS A 33 -5.36 -3.40 2.86
CA CYS A 33 -5.09 -4.73 2.34
C CYS A 33 -3.60 -4.90 2.07
N ASP A 34 -2.98 -5.98 2.57
CA ASP A 34 -1.60 -6.29 2.25
C ASP A 34 -1.52 -6.86 0.82
N SER A 35 -0.60 -6.33 0.01
CA SER A 35 -0.36 -6.77 -1.37
C SER A 35 1.03 -7.37 -1.56
N ILE A 36 1.16 -8.35 -2.45
CA ILE A 36 2.44 -8.91 -2.88
C ILE A 36 2.59 -8.66 -4.38
N SER A 37 3.71 -8.06 -4.78
CA SER A 37 4.02 -7.77 -6.18
C SER A 37 5.26 -8.53 -6.65
N VAL A 38 5.19 -9.16 -7.83
CA VAL A 38 6.26 -9.99 -8.39
C VAL A 38 6.39 -9.77 -9.89
N TRP A 39 7.63 -9.73 -10.37
CA TRP A 39 7.94 -9.80 -11.79
C TRP A 39 7.87 -11.26 -12.27
N VAL A 40 6.89 -11.58 -13.12
CA VAL A 40 6.66 -12.91 -13.71
C VAL A 40 7.23 -12.94 -15.12
N ALA A 41 8.27 -13.76 -15.31
CA ALA A 41 9.02 -13.87 -16.57
C ALA A 41 8.54 -15.02 -17.48
N ASN A 42 7.84 -15.99 -16.91
CA ASN A 42 7.46 -17.24 -17.57
C ASN A 42 5.93 -17.43 -17.60
N LYS A 43 5.20 -16.34 -17.87
CA LYS A 43 3.75 -16.39 -18.06
C LYS A 43 3.45 -16.97 -19.44
N THR A 44 2.77 -18.11 -19.50
CA THR A 44 2.46 -18.82 -20.75
C THR A 44 1.00 -18.77 -21.16
N ILE A 45 0.09 -18.46 -20.21
CA ILE A 45 -1.34 -18.39 -20.43
C ILE A 45 -1.87 -17.09 -19.81
N ALA A 46 -2.76 -16.42 -20.53
CA ALA A 46 -3.51 -15.26 -20.05
C ALA A 46 -4.94 -15.30 -20.60
N THR A 47 -5.79 -14.43 -20.07
CA THR A 47 -7.12 -14.17 -20.63
C THR A 47 -7.08 -12.84 -21.35
N ASP A 48 -7.50 -12.81 -22.61
CA ASP A 48 -7.60 -11.56 -23.37
C ASP A 48 -8.72 -10.66 -22.86
N ILE A 49 -8.77 -9.42 -23.33
CA ILE A 49 -9.81 -8.44 -22.94
C ILE A 49 -11.24 -8.84 -23.36
N LYS A 50 -11.38 -9.85 -24.24
CA LYS A 50 -12.66 -10.42 -24.68
C LYS A 50 -13.05 -11.66 -23.86
N GLY A 51 -12.28 -12.00 -22.82
CA GLY A 51 -12.54 -13.13 -21.94
C GLY A 51 -12.06 -14.48 -22.47
N LYS A 52 -11.28 -14.53 -23.56
CA LYS A 52 -10.80 -15.77 -24.16
C LYS A 52 -9.43 -16.16 -23.62
N PRO A 53 -9.18 -17.45 -23.33
CA PRO A 53 -7.84 -17.92 -22.97
C PRO A 53 -6.90 -17.82 -24.18
N VAL A 54 -5.72 -17.28 -23.98
CA VAL A 54 -4.69 -17.07 -25.00
C VAL A 54 -3.32 -17.51 -24.49
N THR A 55 -2.47 -17.96 -25.42
CA THR A 55 -1.07 -18.27 -25.13
C THR A 55 -0.23 -17.01 -25.18
N VAL A 56 0.63 -16.82 -24.18
CA VAL A 56 1.53 -15.68 -24.05
C VAL A 56 2.90 -16.05 -24.61
N MET A 57 3.46 -15.20 -25.49
CA MET A 57 4.80 -15.38 -26.04
C MET A 57 5.83 -14.88 -25.03
N VAL A 58 6.61 -15.80 -24.44
CA VAL A 58 7.65 -15.48 -23.45
C VAL A 58 8.75 -14.61 -24.05
N ASP A 59 9.14 -14.91 -25.28
CA ASP A 59 10.16 -14.19 -26.03
C ASP A 59 9.51 -13.53 -27.26
N VAL A 60 9.68 -12.21 -27.38
CA VAL A 60 9.15 -11.39 -28.47
C VAL A 60 10.30 -11.00 -29.38
N ASN A 61 10.24 -11.40 -30.65
CA ASN A 61 11.22 -10.99 -31.65
C ASN A 61 10.79 -9.66 -32.27
N LEU A 62 11.59 -8.61 -32.08
CA LEU A 62 11.39 -7.30 -32.69
C LEU A 62 12.71 -6.86 -33.33
N ASN A 63 12.69 -6.60 -34.65
CA ASN A 63 13.84 -6.11 -35.40
C ASN A 63 15.11 -6.97 -35.23
N ASN A 64 14.99 -8.31 -35.33
CA ASN A 64 16.09 -9.27 -35.11
C ASN A 64 16.63 -9.33 -33.67
N HIS A 65 16.00 -8.65 -32.72
CA HIS A 65 16.31 -8.75 -31.30
C HIS A 65 15.22 -9.53 -30.56
N VAL A 66 15.65 -10.43 -29.67
CA VAL A 66 14.76 -11.21 -28.82
C VAL A 66 14.63 -10.51 -27.46
N TYR A 67 13.40 -10.12 -27.12
CA TYR A 67 13.06 -9.49 -25.85
C TYR A 67 12.26 -10.44 -24.97
N LYS A 68 12.56 -10.46 -23.68
CA LYS A 68 11.75 -11.19 -22.70
C LYS A 68 10.56 -10.36 -22.27
N GLN A 69 9.37 -10.96 -22.33
CA GLN A 69 8.16 -10.34 -21.82
C GLN A 69 8.05 -10.61 -20.31
N TYR A 70 7.99 -9.55 -19.52
CA TYR A 70 7.77 -9.62 -18.09
C TYR A 70 6.42 -9.00 -17.72
N PHE A 71 5.75 -9.60 -16.74
CA PHE A 71 4.52 -9.09 -16.17
C PHE A 71 4.75 -8.71 -14.72
N PHE A 72 4.42 -7.48 -14.32
CA PHE A 72 4.40 -7.11 -12.91
C PHE A 72 3.01 -7.46 -12.35
N GLU A 73 2.90 -8.61 -11.69
CA GLU A 73 1.65 -9.06 -11.09
C GLU A 73 1.60 -8.65 -9.62
N THR A 74 0.54 -7.97 -9.22
CA THR A 74 0.22 -7.68 -7.82
C THR A 74 -1.00 -8.46 -7.40
N LYS A 75 -0.97 -9.13 -6.25
CA LYS A 75 -2.08 -9.90 -5.68
C LYS A 75 -2.30 -9.55 -4.23
N CYS A 76 -3.52 -9.76 -3.73
CA CYS A 76 -3.80 -9.69 -2.30
C CYS A 76 -3.05 -10.81 -1.56
N ARG A 77 -2.36 -10.46 -0.48
CA ARG A 77 -1.70 -11.45 0.39
C ARG A 77 -2.72 -12.31 1.14
N ASN A 78 -3.78 -11.67 1.64
CA ASN A 78 -4.88 -12.31 2.34
C ASN A 78 -6.17 -11.53 2.01
N PRO A 79 -7.28 -12.20 1.63
CA PRO A 79 -8.57 -11.54 1.44
C PRO A 79 -9.10 -10.85 2.70
N ASN A 80 -8.79 -11.36 3.90
CA ASN A 80 -9.20 -10.79 5.19
C ASN A 80 -7.98 -10.64 6.11
N PRO A 81 -7.23 -9.51 6.03
CA PRO A 81 -6.04 -9.30 6.86
C PRO A 81 -6.32 -9.21 8.36
N VAL A 82 -7.56 -8.91 8.77
CA VAL A 82 -8.05 -8.97 10.15
C VAL A 82 -9.37 -9.78 10.21
N PRO A 83 -9.80 -10.30 11.38
CA PRO A 83 -11.02 -11.11 11.48
C PRO A 83 -12.29 -10.42 10.98
N SER A 84 -12.35 -9.09 11.06
CA SER A 84 -13.47 -8.26 10.61
C SER A 84 -13.42 -7.88 9.12
N GLY A 85 -12.46 -8.41 8.35
CA GLY A 85 -12.25 -8.07 6.95
C GLY A 85 -10.95 -7.29 6.74
N CYS A 86 -11.06 -6.09 6.17
CA CYS A 86 -9.91 -5.24 5.89
C CYS A 86 -9.46 -4.41 7.10
N ARG A 87 -8.18 -4.06 7.15
CA ARG A 87 -7.58 -3.36 8.29
C ARG A 87 -8.10 -1.92 8.39
N GLY A 88 -8.55 -1.53 9.59
CA GLY A 88 -9.00 -0.15 9.86
C GLY A 88 -10.38 0.21 9.32
N ILE A 89 -11.13 -0.75 8.78
CA ILE A 89 -12.53 -0.56 8.39
C ILE A 89 -13.43 -0.69 9.61
N ASP A 90 -14.39 0.23 9.76
CA ASP A 90 -15.43 0.14 10.77
C ASP A 90 -16.42 -1.00 10.46
N SER A 91 -16.14 -2.15 11.06
CA SER A 91 -16.92 -3.37 10.87
C SER A 91 -18.33 -3.34 11.46
N SER A 92 -18.69 -2.31 12.23
CA SER A 92 -20.06 -2.14 12.72
C SER A 92 -21.02 -1.65 11.62
N HIS A 93 -20.47 -0.98 10.61
CA HIS A 93 -21.24 -0.41 9.49
C HIS A 93 -20.89 -1.02 8.13
N TRP A 94 -19.72 -1.65 7.99
CA TRP A 94 -19.21 -2.11 6.70
C TRP A 94 -18.66 -3.54 6.74
N ASN A 95 -19.13 -4.36 5.81
CA ASN A 95 -18.46 -5.62 5.46
C ASN A 95 -17.39 -5.35 4.41
N SER A 96 -16.19 -5.92 4.59
CA SER A 96 -15.06 -5.65 3.70
C SER A 96 -14.22 -6.90 3.43
N TYR A 97 -13.66 -6.98 2.22
CA TYR A 97 -12.70 -8.01 1.82
C TYR A 97 -11.75 -7.45 0.74
N CYS A 98 -10.54 -8.00 0.65
CA CYS A 98 -9.52 -7.62 -0.33
C CYS A 98 -9.66 -8.49 -1.60
N THR A 99 -9.65 -7.85 -2.78
CA THR A 99 -9.67 -8.53 -4.09
C THR A 99 -8.54 -8.05 -4.99
N THR A 100 -8.04 -8.96 -5.83
CA THR A 100 -7.09 -8.68 -6.91
C THR A 100 -7.84 -8.42 -8.21
#